data_AF-A0A6L7VJZ1-F1
#
_entry.id   AF-A0A6L7VJZ1-F1
#
_cell.length_a   1.000
_cell.length_b   1.000
_cell.length_c   1.000
_cell.angle_alpha   90.00
_cell.angle_beta   90.00
_cell.angle_gamma   90.00
#
_symmetry.space_group_name_H-M   'P 1'
#
loop_
_entity.id
_entity.type
_entity.pdbx_description
1 polymer ?
#
loop_
_entity_poly.entity_id
_entity_poly.type
_entity_poly.pdbx_seq_one_letter_code
_entity_poly.pdbx_strand_id
1 'polypeptide(L)'
;MASGLESKYAIEVEGCICRYLAFEADGYTRVTYKEMLDHCNVTIRNGHPSLPANIVSEPNVTTLRCTEDVEDWNAVVAEALAQQASNRRNFQDFAKPKNEASP
;
A
#
# COMPACT_ATOMS: atom_id res chain seq x y z
N MET A 1 19.05 -14.98 -16.21
CA MET A 1 17.60 -14.75 -16.38
C MET A 1 17.02 -14.76 -14.99
N ALA A 2 16.59 -13.61 -14.47
CA ALA A 2 15.90 -13.59 -13.17
C ALA A 2 14.65 -14.46 -13.29
N SER A 3 14.44 -15.34 -12.34
CA SER A 3 13.21 -16.15 -12.29
C SER A 3 12.01 -15.20 -12.21
N GLY A 4 10.86 -15.57 -12.81
CA GLY A 4 9.67 -14.69 -12.81
C GLY A 4 9.21 -14.26 -11.40
N LEU A 5 9.60 -15.03 -10.38
CA LEU A 5 9.39 -14.73 -8.97
C LEU A 5 10.28 -13.58 -8.46
N GLU A 6 11.57 -13.58 -8.81
CA GLU A 6 12.50 -12.48 -8.47
C GLU A 6 12.09 -11.18 -9.16
N SER A 7 11.63 -11.25 -10.41
CA SER A 7 11.11 -10.09 -11.12
C SER A 7 9.85 -9.53 -10.46
N LYS A 8 8.93 -10.39 -10.01
CA LYS A 8 7.72 -9.95 -9.31
C LYS A 8 8.05 -9.31 -7.95
N TYR A 9 8.94 -9.92 -7.19
CA TYR A 9 9.39 -9.39 -5.90
C TYR A 9 10.05 -8.01 -6.07
N ALA A 10 10.88 -7.83 -7.10
CA ALA A 10 11.50 -6.54 -7.38
C ALA A 10 10.48 -5.44 -7.66
N ILE A 11 9.43 -5.73 -8.44
CA ILE A 11 8.34 -4.78 -8.73
C ILE A 11 7.60 -4.36 -7.45
N GLU A 12 7.33 -5.31 -6.55
CA GLU A 12 6.64 -5.03 -5.29
C GLU A 12 7.50 -4.17 -4.34
N VAL A 13 8.82 -4.44 -4.29
CA VAL A 13 9.77 -3.61 -3.54
C VAL A 13 9.87 -2.20 -4.14
N GLU A 14 9.93 -2.07 -5.47
CA GLU A 14 9.88 -0.77 -6.15
C GLU A 14 8.62 0.02 -5.78
N GLY A 15 7.45 -0.60 -5.87
CA GLY A 15 6.17 0.05 -5.51
C GLY A 15 6.11 0.51 -4.04
N CYS A 16 6.68 -0.26 -3.12
CA CYS A 16 6.78 0.12 -1.71
C CYS A 16 7.67 1.37 -1.51
N ILE A 17 8.83 1.42 -2.16
CA ILE A 17 9.75 2.57 -2.10
C ILE A 17 9.08 3.83 -2.66
N CYS A 18 8.34 3.70 -3.76
CA CYS A 18 7.62 4.82 -4.38
C CYS A 18 6.58 5.43 -3.44
N ARG A 19 5.90 4.63 -2.62
CA ARG A 19 4.97 5.13 -1.59
C ARG A 19 5.69 5.91 -0.49
N TYR A 20 6.87 5.47 -0.08
CA TYR A 20 7.69 6.22 0.87
C TYR A 20 8.13 7.56 0.29
N LEU A 21 8.62 7.58 -0.96
CA LEU A 21 9.05 8.82 -1.62
C LEU A 21 7.90 9.81 -1.80
N ALA A 22 6.69 9.33 -2.13
CA ALA A 22 5.50 10.18 -2.20
C ALA A 22 5.16 10.80 -0.82
N PHE A 23 5.23 10.01 0.25
CA PHE A 23 4.97 10.48 1.61
C PHE A 23 6.05 11.45 2.13
N GLU A 24 7.31 11.21 1.76
CA GLU A 24 8.45 12.09 2.08
C GLU A 24 8.38 13.43 1.33
N ALA A 25 7.88 13.43 0.08
CA ALA A 25 7.63 14.67 -0.68
C ALA A 25 6.62 15.59 0.03
N ASP A 26 5.67 15.02 0.78
CA ASP A 26 4.73 15.74 1.64
C ASP A 26 5.35 16.19 3.00
N GLY A 27 6.64 15.91 3.23
CA GLY A 27 7.48 16.58 4.23
C GLY A 27 7.51 15.96 5.63
N TYR A 28 7.06 14.71 5.81
CA TYR A 28 6.77 14.19 7.15
C TYR A 28 7.82 13.30 7.82
N THR A 29 8.80 12.76 7.09
CA THR A 29 9.79 11.85 7.68
C THR A 29 11.21 12.18 7.17
N ARG A 30 12.24 11.67 7.86
CA ARG A 30 13.67 11.84 7.48
C ARG A 30 14.26 10.48 7.17
N VAL A 31 13.51 9.61 6.50
CA VAL A 31 13.94 8.23 6.27
C VAL A 31 14.93 8.22 5.11
N THR A 32 16.09 7.62 5.31
CA THR A 32 17.06 7.45 4.22
C THR A 32 16.57 6.39 3.23
N TYR A 33 16.99 6.51 1.97
CA TYR A 33 16.65 5.51 0.95
C TYR A 33 17.00 4.07 1.37
N LYS A 34 18.11 3.89 2.09
CA LYS A 34 18.53 2.59 2.64
C LYS A 34 17.52 2.04 3.65
N GLU A 35 17.04 2.89 4.57
CA GLU A 35 16.05 2.47 5.56
C GLU A 35 14.69 2.14 4.91
N MET A 36 14.27 2.89 3.89
CA MET A 36 13.08 2.55 3.09
C MET A 36 13.25 1.19 2.41
N LEU A 37 14.41 0.97 1.78
CA LEU A 37 14.73 -0.26 1.05
C LEU A 37 14.71 -1.48 1.98
N ASP A 38 15.38 -1.38 3.13
CA ASP A 38 15.43 -2.46 4.12
C ASP A 38 14.01 -2.76 4.64
N HIS A 39 13.22 -1.73 4.93
CA HIS A 39 11.84 -1.88 5.37
C HIS A 39 10.98 -2.56 4.30
N CYS A 40 11.04 -2.10 3.05
CA CYS A 40 10.25 -2.66 1.95
C CYS A 40 10.59 -4.12 1.68
N ASN A 41 11.87 -4.49 1.67
CA ASN A 41 12.29 -5.89 1.51
C ASN A 41 11.71 -6.78 2.62
N VAL A 42 11.80 -6.34 3.88
CA VAL A 42 11.25 -7.09 5.02
C VAL A 42 9.73 -7.21 4.92
N THR A 43 9.03 -6.12 4.64
CA THR A 43 7.57 -6.07 4.58
C THR A 43 7.02 -6.95 3.47
N ILE A 44 7.54 -6.84 2.25
CA ILE A 44 7.11 -7.70 1.13
C ILE A 44 7.43 -9.17 1.41
N ARG A 45 8.63 -9.47 1.93
CA ARG A 45 8.98 -10.86 2.30
C ARG A 45 8.02 -11.44 3.33
N ASN A 46 7.67 -10.68 4.37
CA ASN A 46 6.76 -11.13 5.41
C ASN A 46 5.33 -11.34 4.89
N GLY A 47 4.91 -10.57 3.88
CA GLY A 47 3.63 -10.76 3.19
C GLY A 47 3.59 -12.02 2.31
N HIS A 48 4.75 -12.57 1.94
CA HIS A 48 4.89 -13.72 1.05
C HIS A 48 5.76 -14.82 1.67
N PRO A 49 5.23 -15.61 2.63
CA PRO A 49 5.97 -16.65 3.34
C PRO A 49 6.47 -17.81 2.44
N SER A 50 5.97 -17.90 1.21
CA SER A 50 6.43 -18.85 0.20
C SER A 50 7.70 -18.41 -0.54
N LEU A 51 8.17 -17.17 -0.32
CA LEU A 51 9.41 -16.67 -0.93
C LEU A 51 10.66 -17.20 -0.21
N PRO A 52 11.80 -17.28 -0.91
CA PRO A 52 13.07 -17.58 -0.28
C PRO A 52 13.39 -16.60 0.86
N ALA A 53 13.85 -17.10 2.00
CA ALA A 53 14.14 -16.27 3.18
C ALA A 53 15.22 -15.19 2.93
N ASN A 54 16.09 -15.43 1.94
CA ASN A 54 17.19 -14.56 1.53
C ASN A 54 16.87 -13.74 0.27
N ILE A 55 15.64 -13.75 -0.23
CA ILE A 55 15.28 -12.88 -1.36
C ILE A 55 15.36 -11.42 -0.91
N VAL A 56 16.09 -10.64 -1.69
CA VAL A 56 16.23 -9.19 -1.53
C VAL A 56 16.24 -8.56 -2.93
N SER A 57 15.70 -7.36 -3.03
CA SER A 57 15.72 -6.54 -4.22
C SER A 57 16.33 -5.20 -3.87
N GLU A 58 17.22 -4.71 -4.72
CA GLU A 58 17.89 -3.40 -4.60
C GLU A 58 17.64 -2.59 -5.88
N PRO A 59 16.40 -2.13 -6.12
CA PRO A 59 16.09 -1.39 -7.33
C PRO A 59 16.79 -0.02 -7.31
N ASN A 60 17.40 0.40 -8.42
CA ASN A 60 18.12 1.67 -8.43
C ASN A 60 17.15 2.85 -8.29
N VAL A 61 17.37 3.69 -7.27
CA VAL A 61 16.58 4.89 -6.99
C VAL A 61 16.42 5.82 -8.20
N THR A 62 17.44 5.93 -9.06
CA THR A 62 17.40 6.81 -10.24
C THR A 62 16.61 6.22 -11.41
N THR A 63 16.21 4.96 -11.32
CA THR A 63 15.48 4.24 -12.38
C THR A 63 14.22 3.58 -11.86
N LEU A 64 13.75 3.97 -10.66
CA LEU A 64 12.53 3.44 -10.09
C LEU A 64 11.37 3.68 -11.05
N ARG A 65 10.68 2.59 -11.41
CA ARG A 65 9.43 2.66 -12.15
C ARG A 65 8.29 2.75 -11.15
N CYS A 66 8.23 3.87 -10.46
CA CYS A 66 7.02 4.22 -9.75
C CYS A 66 5.91 4.30 -10.78
N THR A 67 4.84 3.51 -10.64
CA THR A 67 3.62 3.73 -11.42
C THR A 67 3.26 5.20 -11.25
N GLU A 68 3.46 5.98 -12.31
CA GLU A 68 3.35 7.44 -12.32
C GLU A 68 1.93 7.91 -12.02
N ASP A 69 0.94 7.02 -12.02
CA ASP A 69 -0.42 7.35 -11.70
C ASP A 69 -0.63 7.36 -10.18
N VAL A 70 -0.10 8.41 -9.55
CA VAL A 70 -0.70 8.97 -8.33
C VAL A 70 -2.21 9.15 -8.54
N GLU A 71 -2.67 9.40 -9.77
CA GLU A 71 -4.09 9.39 -10.16
C GLU A 71 -4.76 8.02 -9.98
N ASP A 72 -4.14 6.91 -10.37
CA ASP A 72 -4.67 5.55 -10.17
C ASP A 72 -4.68 5.19 -8.68
N TRP A 73 -3.65 5.58 -7.93
CA TRP A 73 -3.64 5.39 -6.48
C TRP A 73 -4.71 6.23 -5.78
N ASN A 74 -4.87 7.49 -6.17
CA ASN A 74 -5.93 8.35 -5.66
C ASN A 74 -7.32 7.81 -6.00
N ALA A 75 -7.50 7.22 -7.18
CA ALA A 75 -8.75 6.55 -7.55
C ALA A 75 -9.05 5.36 -6.64
N VAL A 76 -8.05 4.50 -6.39
CA VAL A 76 -8.17 3.35 -5.47
C VAL A 76 -8.44 3.79 -4.03
N VAL A 77 -7.76 4.84 -3.55
CA VAL A 77 -7.99 5.40 -2.20
C VAL A 77 -9.37 6.04 -2.11
N ALA A 78 -9.80 6.79 -3.12
CA ALA A 78 -11.13 7.39 -3.19
C ALA A 78 -12.23 6.31 -3.17
N GLU A 79 -12.05 5.22 -3.90
CA GLU A 79 -12.97 4.08 -3.90
C GLU A 79 -13.02 3.39 -2.53
N ALA A 80 -11.86 3.14 -1.90
CA ALA A 80 -11.80 2.55 -0.57
C ALA A 80 -12.44 3.44 0.51
N LEU A 81 -12.23 4.76 0.45
CA LEU A 81 -12.86 5.73 1.34
C LEU A 81 -14.38 5.82 1.09
N ALA A 82 -14.82 5.79 -0.17
CA ALA A 82 -16.24 5.76 -0.52
C ALA A 82 -16.92 4.47 0.00
N GLN A 83 -16.25 3.33 -0.10
CA GLN A 83 -16.74 2.06 0.44
C GLN A 83 -16.82 2.09 1.98
N GLN A 84 -15.82 2.65 2.66
CA GLN A 84 -15.87 2.85 4.11
C GLN A 84 -17.01 3.79 4.52
N ALA A 85 -17.24 4.89 3.78
CA ALA A 85 -18.35 5.81 4.02
C ALA A 85 -19.72 5.16 3.75
N SER A 86 -19.81 4.28 2.75
CA SER A 86 -21.01 3.47 2.47
C SER A 86 -21.27 2.47 3.60
N ASN A 87 -20.25 1.72 4.02
CA ASN A 87 -20.34 0.78 5.13
C ASN A 87 -20.71 1.49 6.45
N ARG A 88 -20.21 2.70 6.69
CA ARG A 88 -20.56 3.52 7.84
C ARG A 88 -22.03 3.97 7.82
N ARG A 89 -22.55 4.35 6.64
CA ARG A 89 -23.97 4.69 6.47
C ARG A 89 -24.87 3.49 6.72
N ASN A 90 -24.54 2.33 6.13
CA ASN A 90 -25.28 1.09 6.37
C ASN A 90 -25.32 0.75 7.87
N PHE A 91 -24.20 0.88 8.59
CA PHE A 91 -24.17 0.63 10.04
C PHE A 91 -25.02 1.63 10.85
N GLN A 92 -25.14 2.88 10.40
CA GLN A 92 -26.01 3.88 11.03
C GLN A 92 -27.51 3.60 10.79
N ASP A 93 -27.89 3.07 9.62
CA ASP A 93 -29.26 2.61 9.36
C ASP A 93 -29.63 1.38 10.19
N PHE A 94 -28.69 0.47 10.45
CA PHE A 94 -28.89 -0.65 11.39
C PHE A 94 -28.91 -0.23 12.87
N ALA A 95 -28.23 0.87 13.22
CA ALA A 95 -28.17 1.38 14.58
C ALA A 95 -29.34 2.33 14.93
N LYS A 96 -30.28 2.58 14.01
CA LYS A 96 -31.47 3.38 14.31
C LYS A 96 -32.35 2.57 15.29
N PRO A 97 -32.56 3.04 16.53
CA PRO A 97 -33.43 2.32 17.45
C PRO A 97 -34.84 2.26 16.87
N LYS A 98 -35.37 1.04 16.73
CA LYS A 98 -36.80 0.80 16.51
C LYS A 98 -37.55 1.25 17.77
N ASN A 99 -37.86 2.53 17.87
CA ASN A 99 -38.93 2.97 18.75
C ASN A 99 -40.26 2.70 18.04
N GLU A 100 -40.67 1.43 18.05
CA GLU A 100 -42.08 1.08 17.94
C GLU A 100 -42.73 1.43 19.28
N ALA A 101 -43.58 2.45 19.28
CA ALA A 101 -44.64 2.59 20.27
C ALA A 101 -45.83 3.26 19.59
N SER A 102 -46.75 2.43 19.12
CA SER A 102 -48.15 2.78 18.86
C SER A 102 -48.78 3.46 20.08
N PRO A 103 -49.77 4.32 19.85
CA PRO A 103 -51.16 3.88 20.09
C PRO A 103 -51.95 3.63 18.81
#